data_AF-A0A7J8VZM2-F1
#
_entry.id   AF-A0A7J8VZM2-F1
#
_cell.length_a   1.000
_cell.length_b   1.000
_cell.length_c   1.000
_cell.angle_alpha   90.00
_cell.angle_beta   90.00
_cell.angle_gamma   90.00
#
_symmetry.space_group_name_H-M   'P 1'
#
loop_
_entity.id
_entity.type
_entity.pdbx_description
1 polymer ?
#
loop_
_entity_poly.entity_id
_entity_poly.type
_entity_poly.pdbx_seq_one_letter_code
_entity_poly.pdbx_strand_id
1 'polypeptide(L)'
;VVKIYYRRHFYSSILESYEKGEINPEKINILDAIHFINVGWNIDVKPTTIANCFQHCKIRSEEDMPLEQEIGDIEGIHKLK
;
A
#
# COMPACT_ATOMS: atom_id res chain seq x y z
N VAL A 1 -6.66 9.83 -4.44
CA VAL A 1 -6.23 9.60 -5.84
C VAL A 1 -5.95 8.13 -6.11
N VAL A 2 -5.00 7.50 -5.42
CA VAL A 2 -4.63 6.07 -5.58
C VAL A 2 -5.84 5.13 -5.47
N LYS A 3 -6.66 5.25 -4.41
CA LYS A 3 -7.89 4.44 -4.23
C LYS A 3 -8.87 4.53 -5.41
N ILE A 4 -9.08 5.73 -5.97
CA ILE A 4 -10.02 5.95 -7.07
C ILE A 4 -9.46 5.35 -8.36
N TYR A 5 -8.16 5.51 -8.60
CA TYR A 5 -7.47 4.95 -9.76
C TYR A 5 -7.62 3.43 -9.80
N TYR A 6 -7.25 2.73 -8.72
CA TYR A 6 -7.30 1.28 -8.66
C TYR A 6 -8.72 0.72 -8.74
N ARG A 7 -9.69 1.40 -8.12
CA ARG A 7 -11.11 1.06 -8.26
C ARG A 7 -11.59 1.19 -9.69
N ARG A 8 -11.24 2.29 -10.38
CA ARG A 8 -11.61 2.50 -11.78
C ARG A 8 -10.97 1.45 -12.68
N HIS A 9 -9.69 1.17 -12.49
CA HIS A 9 -8.98 0.14 -13.26
C HIS A 9 -9.63 -1.23 -13.10
N PHE A 10 -9.96 -1.63 -11.87
CA PHE A 10 -10.65 -2.90 -11.61
C PHE A 10 -12.01 -2.98 -12.31
N TYR A 11 -12.85 -1.95 -12.22
CA TYR A 11 -14.14 -1.94 -12.91
C TYR A 11 -14.00 -1.96 -14.43
N SER A 12 -13.01 -1.24 -14.99
CA SER A 12 -12.71 -1.32 -16.42
C SER A 12 -12.33 -2.74 -16.84
N SER A 13 -11.47 -3.42 -16.06
CA SER A 13 -11.10 -4.81 -16.31
C SER A 13 -12.30 -5.75 -16.29
N ILE A 14 -13.21 -5.61 -15.31
CA ILE A 14 -14.42 -6.44 -15.23
C ILE A 14 -15.32 -6.21 -16.46
N LEU A 15 -15.52 -4.96 -16.88
CA LEU A 15 -16.35 -4.63 -18.04
C LEU A 15 -15.79 -5.25 -19.32
N GLU A 16 -14.47 -5.17 -19.54
CA GLU A 16 -13.82 -5.84 -20.68
C GLU A 16 -13.98 -7.37 -20.63
N SER A 17 -13.91 -7.98 -19.45
CA SER A 17 -14.15 -9.42 -19.27
C SER A 17 -15.60 -9.82 -19.60
N TYR A 18 -16.59 -8.97 -19.27
CA TYR A 18 -17.98 -9.17 -19.71
C TYR A 18 -18.11 -9.11 -21.23
N GLU A 19 -17.47 -8.15 -21.89
CA GLU A 19 -17.50 -8.02 -23.36
C GLU A 19 -16.87 -9.23 -24.08
N LYS A 20 -15.87 -9.86 -23.47
CA LYS A 20 -15.20 -11.07 -23.97
C LYS A 20 -15.98 -12.36 -23.68
N GLY A 21 -17.06 -12.30 -22.89
CA GLY A 21 -17.85 -13.48 -22.51
C GLY A 21 -17.14 -14.40 -21.52
N GLU A 22 -16.26 -13.87 -20.67
CA GLU A 22 -15.58 -14.65 -19.63
C GLU A 22 -16.55 -15.14 -18.56
N ILE A 23 -16.26 -16.30 -17.97
CA ILE A 23 -17.08 -16.91 -16.92
C ILE A 23 -16.66 -16.34 -15.55
N ASN A 24 -17.60 -15.78 -14.80
CA ASN A 24 -17.36 -15.10 -13.51
C ASN A 24 -16.36 -13.93 -13.60
N PRO A 25 -16.62 -12.92 -14.45
CA PRO A 25 -15.71 -11.79 -14.66
C PRO A 25 -15.49 -10.93 -13.40
N GLU A 26 -16.34 -11.06 -12.38
CA GLU A 26 -16.15 -10.44 -11.07
C GLU A 26 -15.04 -11.09 -10.22
N LYS A 27 -14.58 -12.29 -10.59
CA LYS A 27 -13.52 -13.01 -9.89
C LYS A 27 -12.16 -12.72 -10.49
N ILE A 28 -11.32 -12.03 -9.72
CA ILE A 28 -9.91 -11.85 -10.07
C ILE A 28 -9.12 -13.15 -9.81
N ASN A 29 -8.19 -13.47 -10.71
CA ASN A 29 -7.21 -14.53 -10.48
C ASN A 29 -6.27 -14.13 -9.33
N ILE A 30 -5.87 -15.09 -8.48
CA ILE A 30 -4.97 -14.83 -7.35
C ILE A 30 -3.64 -14.23 -7.81
N LEU A 31 -3.07 -14.71 -8.92
CA LEU A 31 -1.82 -14.19 -9.48
C LEU A 31 -1.97 -12.73 -9.91
N ASP A 32 -3.07 -12.39 -10.58
CA ASP A 32 -3.35 -11.02 -11.00
C ASP A 32 -3.58 -10.10 -9.80
N ALA A 33 -4.26 -10.59 -8.76
CA ALA A 33 -4.42 -9.86 -7.51
C ALA A 33 -3.07 -9.59 -6.82
N ILE A 34 -2.16 -10.56 -6.81
CA ILE A 34 -0.80 -10.40 -6.27
C ILE A 34 -0.04 -9.33 -7.06
N HIS A 35 -0.06 -9.40 -8.40
CA HIS A 35 0.59 -8.38 -9.24
C HIS A 35 0.02 -6.98 -8.98
N PHE A 36 -1.31 -6.88 -8.85
CA PHE A 36 -2.00 -5.63 -8.58
C PHE A 36 -1.58 -5.01 -7.24
N ILE A 37 -1.53 -5.83 -6.18
CA ILE A 37 -1.07 -5.40 -4.85
C ILE A 37 0.41 -4.99 -4.92
N ASN A 38 1.24 -5.76 -5.62
CA ASN A 38 2.67 -5.49 -5.74
C ASN A 38 2.94 -4.12 -6.41
N VAL A 39 2.25 -3.83 -7.52
CA VAL A 39 2.35 -2.55 -8.23
C VAL A 39 1.86 -1.41 -7.34
N GLY A 40 0.69 -1.56 -6.71
CA GLY A 40 0.15 -0.55 -5.81
C GLY A 40 1.07 -0.22 -4.66
N TRP A 41 1.60 -1.25 -4.00
CA TRP A 41 2.46 -1.09 -2.83
C TRP A 41 3.84 -0.51 -3.17
N ASN A 42 4.49 -1.01 -4.21
CA ASN A 42 5.88 -0.64 -4.49
C ASN A 42 6.03 0.60 -5.39
N ILE A 43 5.01 0.98 -6.15
CA ILE A 43 5.09 2.10 -7.10
C ILE A 43 4.26 3.29 -6.62
N ASP A 44 2.99 3.06 -6.26
CA ASP A 44 2.04 4.16 -6.03
C ASP A 44 1.93 4.59 -4.57
N VAL A 45 2.13 3.67 -3.62
CA VAL A 45 2.11 3.98 -2.19
C VAL A 45 3.41 4.69 -1.81
N LYS A 46 3.29 6.01 -1.61
CA LYS A 46 4.39 6.87 -1.13
C LYS A 46 4.34 7.02 0.40
N PRO A 47 5.44 7.37 1.07
CA PRO A 47 5.44 7.66 2.51
C PRO A 47 4.35 8.65 2.93
N THR A 48 4.07 9.68 2.12
CA THR A 48 2.98 10.64 2.36
C THR A 48 1.59 10.01 2.32
N THR A 49 1.39 8.98 1.48
CA THR A 49 0.12 8.22 1.42
C THR A 49 -0.09 7.42 2.70
N ILE A 50 0.99 6.82 3.23
CA ILE A 50 0.98 6.09 4.50
C ILE A 50 0.70 7.04 5.66
N ALA A 51 1.41 8.17 5.72
CA ALA A 51 1.21 9.20 6.75
C ALA A 51 -0.24 9.72 6.77
N ASN A 52 -0.78 10.08 5.60
CA ASN A 52 -2.17 10.50 5.47
C ASN A 52 -3.15 9.42 5.95
N CYS A 53 -2.89 8.15 5.62
CA CYS A 53 -3.71 7.02 6.07
C CYS A 53 -3.70 6.90 7.59
N PHE A 54 -2.53 6.96 8.22
CA PHE A 54 -2.37 6.88 9.67
C PHE A 54 -3.09 8.02 10.38
N GLN A 55 -2.95 9.25 9.88
CA GLN A 55 -3.67 10.42 10.39
C GLN A 55 -5.19 10.22 10.31
N HIS A 56 -5.72 9.80 9.16
CA HIS A 56 -7.16 9.56 9.00
C HIS A 56 -7.69 8.42 9.88
N CYS A 57 -6.88 7.39 10.10
CA CYS A 57 -7.21 6.30 10.99
C CYS A 57 -6.99 6.63 12.48
N LYS A 58 -6.45 7.81 12.80
CA LYS A 58 -6.02 8.21 14.15
C LYS A 58 -5.04 7.21 14.79
N ILE A 59 -4.25 6.55 13.94
CA ILE A 59 -3.19 5.66 14.37
C ILE A 59 -1.94 6.53 14.45
N ARG A 60 -1.63 7.03 15.66
CA ARG A 60 -0.51 7.96 15.95
C ARG A 60 -0.60 9.34 15.26
N SER A 61 -1.71 10.06 15.42
CA SER A 61 -1.71 11.50 15.09
C SER A 61 -0.71 12.24 15.99
N GLU A 62 0.17 13.04 15.42
CA GLU A 62 1.28 13.78 16.06
C GLU A 62 0.88 14.77 17.17
N GLU A 63 -0.40 14.81 17.58
CA GLU A 63 -0.78 15.55 18.79
C GLU A 63 -0.14 14.94 20.06
N ASP A 64 0.33 13.68 20.03
CA ASP A 64 0.80 12.94 21.21
C ASP A 64 2.28 12.45 21.20
N MET A 65 3.15 12.88 20.28
CA MET A 65 4.58 12.48 20.36
C MET A 65 5.56 13.64 20.15
N PRO A 66 6.36 14.01 21.16
CA PRO A 66 7.51 14.88 20.98
C PRO A 66 8.51 14.26 20.00
N LEU A 67 8.87 15.03 18.98
CA LEU A 67 9.93 14.71 18.03
C LEU A 67 11.29 14.83 18.70
N GLU A 68 11.72 13.85 19.50
CA GLU A 68 13.11 13.72 19.93
C GLU A 68 13.37 12.34 20.54
N GLN A 69 14.14 11.51 19.81
CA GLN A 69 15.08 10.47 20.27
C GLN A 69 15.06 9.18 19.43
N GLU A 70 15.60 9.26 18.21
CA GLU A 70 16.51 8.24 17.68
C GLU A 70 17.74 9.06 17.22
N ILE A 71 18.98 8.84 17.66
CA ILE A 71 19.80 7.63 17.52
C ILE A 71 20.86 7.69 18.64
N GLY A 72 20.79 6.78 19.60
CA GLY A 72 21.87 6.49 20.55
C GLY A 72 21.99 4.97 20.64
N ASP A 73 23.22 4.46 20.50
CA ASP A 73 23.61 3.06 20.70
C ASP A 73 23.47 2.09 19.51
N ILE A 74 24.15 2.39 18.38
CA ILE A 74 24.64 1.36 17.43
C ILE A 74 26.20 1.34 17.43
N GLU A 75 26.85 1.56 18.57
CA GLU A 75 28.32 1.43 18.70
C GLU A 75 28.78 0.12 19.38
N GLY A 76 27.87 -0.82 19.66
CA GLY A 76 28.18 -2.02 20.46
C GLY A 76 28.64 -3.28 19.72
N ILE A 77 28.54 -3.39 18.38
CA ILE A 77 28.65 -4.69 17.69
C ILE A 77 30.06 -4.97 17.11
N HIS A 78 31.05 -4.11 17.33
CA HIS A 78 32.41 -4.29 16.76
C HIS A 78 33.49 -4.81 17.72
N LYS A 79 33.15 -5.57 18.77
CA LYS A 79 34.17 -6.26 19.59
C LYS A 79 33.77 -7.68 20.01
N LEU A 80 33.78 -8.61 19.05
CA LEU A 80 34.15 -10.00 19.33
C LEU A 80 35.10 -10.47 18.23
N LYS A 81 36.40 -10.35 18.50
CA LYS A 81 37.47 -11.03 17.78
C LYS A 81 38.44 -11.60 18.81
#